data_AF-A0A0D2K8L7-F1
#
_entry.id   AF-A0A0D2K8L7-F1
#
_cell.length_a   1.000
_cell.length_b   1.000
_cell.length_c   1.000
_cell.angle_alpha   90.00
_cell.angle_beta   90.00
_cell.angle_gamma   90.00
#
_symmetry.space_group_name_H-M   'P 1'
#
loop_
_entity.id
_entity.type
_entity.pdbx_description
1 polymer ?
#
loop_
_entity_poly.entity_id
_entity_poly.type
_entity_poly.pdbx_seq_one_letter_code
_entity_poly.pdbx_strand_id
1 'polypeptide(L)'
;MRFPFRTDKNLKLISKADRPQRLPKGAKIKPEELRRLREMMRQRYALDLEIWSLRKVGNHNKTVVEDKMRRADALLACIRATVCAMDDREYFNHEDEYQKIKEIKARVMAGGKKEWVQNPPWNED
;
A
#
# COMPACT_ATOMS: atom_id res chain seq x y z
N MET A 1 16.49 7.57 -13.56
CA MET A 1 15.98 8.49 -12.51
C MET A 1 15.72 7.70 -11.25
N ARG A 2 16.55 7.89 -10.21
CA ARG A 2 16.36 7.31 -8.89
C ARG A 2 15.42 8.24 -8.14
N PHE A 3 14.14 7.89 -8.00
CA PHE A 3 13.20 8.71 -7.25
C PHE A 3 13.72 8.83 -5.81
N PRO A 4 14.09 10.03 -5.34
CA PRO A 4 14.53 10.21 -3.97
C PRO A 4 13.35 9.85 -3.09
N PHE A 5 13.54 8.79 -2.32
CA PHE A 5 12.61 8.32 -1.31
C PHE A 5 12.39 9.50 -0.36
N ARG A 6 11.26 10.21 -0.47
CA ARG A 6 10.73 11.01 0.65
C ARG A 6 10.17 10.01 1.68
N THR A 7 11.07 9.22 2.27
CA THR A 7 11.04 8.84 3.70
C THR A 7 10.71 10.15 4.40
N ASP A 8 9.59 10.32 5.09
CA ASP A 8 9.63 10.13 6.54
C ASP A 8 8.25 10.17 7.20
N LYS A 9 7.16 10.36 6.45
CA LYS A 9 5.82 10.49 7.06
C LYS A 9 5.02 9.18 7.11
N ASN A 10 5.17 8.28 6.12
CA ASN A 10 4.36 7.05 6.03
C ASN A 10 4.98 5.78 6.66
N LEU A 11 6.27 5.80 7.03
CA LEU A 11 6.93 4.66 7.72
C LEU A 11 6.56 4.55 9.20
N LYS A 12 5.96 5.58 9.79
CA LYS A 12 5.42 5.57 11.16
C LYS A 12 4.11 4.77 11.28
N LEU A 13 3.43 4.51 10.16
CA LEU A 13 2.18 3.73 10.11
C LEU A 13 2.41 2.22 10.02
N ILE A 14 3.63 1.79 9.69
CA ILE A 14 3.97 0.39 9.51
C ILE A 14 4.64 -0.12 10.79
N SER A 15 4.07 -1.13 11.42
CA SER A 15 4.70 -1.80 12.58
C SER A 15 6.08 -2.34 12.16
N LYS A 16 7.02 -2.48 13.10
CA LYS A 16 8.35 -3.04 12.76
C LYS A 16 8.26 -4.44 12.12
N ALA A 17 7.24 -5.23 12.48
CA ALA A 17 6.99 -6.57 11.95
C ALA A 17 6.44 -6.56 10.50
N ASP A 18 5.72 -5.50 10.13
CA ASP A 18 5.10 -5.37 8.80
C ASP A 18 6.01 -4.71 7.76
N ARG A 19 7.22 -4.29 8.17
CA ARG A 19 8.19 -3.76 7.22
C ARG A 19 8.68 -4.89 6.32
N PRO A 20 8.58 -4.73 4.99
CA PRO A 20 9.12 -5.72 4.07
C PRO A 20 10.63 -5.84 4.29
N GLN A 21 11.08 -7.08 4.51
CA GLN A 21 12.50 -7.37 4.65
C GLN A 21 13.17 -7.12 3.30
N ARG A 22 14.31 -6.43 3.28
CA ARG A 22 15.11 -6.32 2.06
C ARG A 22 15.62 -7.71 1.71
N LEU A 23 15.37 -8.14 0.48
CA LEU A 23 15.89 -9.40 -0.02
C LEU A 23 17.42 -9.31 -0.09
N PRO A 24 18.15 -10.37 0.33
CA PRO A 24 19.59 -10.40 0.16
C PRO A 24 19.96 -10.33 -1.33
N LYS A 25 21.16 -9.83 -1.64
CA LYS A 25 21.62 -9.76 -3.04
C LYS A 25 21.62 -11.15 -3.67
N GLY A 26 21.10 -11.27 -4.89
CA GLY A 26 20.96 -12.54 -5.60
C GLY A 26 19.76 -13.41 -5.20
N ALA A 27 18.97 -13.05 -4.19
CA ALA A 27 17.71 -13.74 -3.92
C ALA A 27 16.65 -13.41 -4.98
N LYS A 28 15.77 -14.36 -5.29
CA LYS A 28 14.62 -14.14 -6.16
C LYS A 28 13.36 -13.91 -5.35
N ILE A 29 12.46 -13.08 -5.88
CA ILE A 29 11.12 -12.92 -5.29
C ILE A 29 10.38 -14.25 -5.40
N LYS A 30 9.85 -14.70 -4.27
CA LYS A 30 9.08 -15.94 -4.21
C LYS A 30 7.63 -15.71 -4.63
N PRO A 31 6.94 -16.69 -5.22
CA PRO A 31 5.53 -16.59 -5.56
C PRO A 31 4.64 -16.18 -4.37
N GLU A 32 4.99 -16.59 -3.15
CA GLU A 32 4.28 -16.25 -1.91
C GLU A 32 4.31 -14.75 -1.63
N GLU A 33 5.43 -14.08 -1.93
CA GLU A 33 5.57 -12.63 -1.75
C GLU A 33 4.68 -11.86 -2.73
N LEU A 34 4.55 -12.35 -3.97
CA LEU A 34 3.62 -11.77 -4.95
C LEU A 34 2.16 -12.02 -4.56
N ARG A 35 1.82 -13.21 -4.04
CA ARG A 35 0.49 -13.51 -3.51
C ARG A 35 0.15 -12.59 -2.34
N ARG A 36 1.09 -12.38 -1.42
CA ARG A 36 0.94 -11.46 -0.29
C ARG A 36 0.70 -10.02 -0.77
N LEU A 37 1.45 -9.55 -1.76
CA LEU A 37 1.25 -8.23 -2.36
C LEU A 37 -0.17 -8.08 -2.94
N ARG A 38 -0.62 -9.08 -3.71
CA ARG A 38 -1.98 -9.10 -4.29
C ARG A 38 -3.05 -9.06 -3.20
N GLU A 39 -2.85 -9.81 -2.12
CA GLU A 39 -3.81 -9.88 -1.02
C GLU A 39 -3.90 -8.55 -0.27
N MET A 40 -2.76 -7.89 0.01
CA MET A 40 -2.75 -6.54 0.60
C MET A 40 -3.52 -5.53 -0.28
N MET A 41 -3.36 -5.60 -1.61
CA MET A 41 -4.12 -4.73 -2.53
C MET A 41 -5.63 -5.00 -2.49
N ARG A 42 -6.03 -6.26 -2.42
CA ARG A 42 -7.45 -6.64 -2.29
C ARG A 42 -8.05 -6.14 -0.97
N GLN A 43 -7.34 -6.34 0.13
CA GLN A 43 -7.77 -5.87 1.45
C GLN A 43 -7.91 -4.35 1.49
N ARG A 44 -6.95 -3.62 0.92
CA ARG A 44 -7.05 -2.15 0.80
C ARG A 44 -8.29 -1.74 0.02
N TYR A 45 -8.54 -2.37 -1.13
CA TYR A 45 -9.72 -2.07 -1.95
C TYR A 45 -11.03 -2.38 -1.23
N ALA A 46 -11.12 -3.51 -0.51
CA ALA A 46 -12.28 -3.85 0.30
C ALA A 46 -12.55 -2.78 1.37
N LEU A 47 -11.51 -2.33 2.09
CA LEU A 47 -11.63 -1.24 3.05
C LEU A 47 -12.04 0.08 2.39
N ASP A 48 -11.49 0.41 1.22
CA ASP A 48 -11.89 1.62 0.48
C ASP A 48 -13.39 1.62 0.17
N LEU A 49 -13.94 0.49 -0.27
CA LEU A 49 -15.37 0.34 -0.53
C LEU A 49 -16.21 0.44 0.76
N GLU A 50 -15.76 -0.20 1.84
CA GLU A 50 -16.45 -0.14 3.14
C GLU A 50 -16.45 1.28 3.73
N ILE A 51 -15.32 1.99 3.66
CA ILE A 51 -15.23 3.38 4.12
C ILE A 51 -16.16 4.27 3.28
N TRP A 52 -16.18 4.06 1.96
CA TRP A 52 -17.04 4.81 1.05
C TRP A 52 -18.54 4.55 1.26
N SER A 53 -18.93 3.30 1.51
CA SER A 53 -20.32 2.94 1.79
C SER A 53 -20.79 3.54 3.12
N LEU A 54 -19.88 3.74 4.06
CA LEU A 54 -20.13 4.34 5.37
C LEU A 54 -19.97 5.87 5.39
N ARG A 55 -19.88 6.55 4.23
CA ARG A 55 -19.67 8.02 4.19
C ARG A 55 -20.78 8.85 4.86
N LYS A 56 -22.01 8.32 4.95
CA LYS A 56 -23.18 8.99 5.56
C LYS A 56 -23.55 8.45 6.94
N VAL A 57 -22.65 7.74 7.62
CA VAL A 57 -22.99 7.17 8.94
C VAL A 57 -23.12 8.24 10.02
N GLY A 58 -24.03 8.00 10.97
CA GLY A 58 -24.17 8.83 12.16
C GLY A 58 -22.91 8.82 13.04
N ASN A 59 -22.76 9.85 13.88
CA ASN A 59 -21.56 10.07 14.71
C ASN A 59 -21.10 8.86 15.53
N HIS A 60 -22.03 8.00 15.98
CA HIS A 60 -21.71 6.81 16.76
C HIS A 60 -20.82 5.81 16.02
N ASN A 61 -20.97 5.70 14.69
CA ASN A 61 -20.18 4.77 13.87
C ASN A 61 -18.89 5.39 13.33
N LYS A 62 -18.66 6.70 13.52
CA LYS A 62 -17.47 7.37 13.01
C LYS A 62 -16.18 6.73 13.53
N THR A 63 -16.13 6.38 14.82
CA THR A 63 -14.95 5.72 15.41
C THR A 63 -14.60 4.40 14.70
N VAL A 64 -15.61 3.63 14.28
CA VAL A 64 -15.41 2.39 13.54
C VAL A 64 -14.87 2.68 12.13
N VAL A 65 -15.42 3.69 11.46
CA VAL A 65 -14.94 4.11 10.14
C VAL A 65 -13.51 4.62 10.22
N GLU A 66 -13.17 5.43 11.23
CA GLU A 66 -11.82 5.92 11.46
C GLU A 66 -10.80 4.80 11.66
N ASP A 67 -11.15 3.74 12.41
CA ASP A 67 -10.27 2.58 12.56
C ASP A 67 -10.04 1.88 11.20
N LYS A 68 -11.09 1.72 10.39
CA LYS A 68 -10.98 1.19 9.03
C LYS A 68 -10.08 2.08 8.15
N MET A 69 -10.22 3.39 8.25
CA MET A 69 -9.39 4.37 7.52
C MET A 69 -7.92 4.25 7.89
N ARG A 70 -7.59 4.14 9.19
CA ARG A 70 -6.22 3.92 9.66
C ARG A 70 -5.64 2.62 9.10
N ARG A 71 -6.41 1.53 9.15
CA ARG A 71 -5.99 0.22 8.59
C ARG A 71 -5.77 0.31 7.08
N ALA A 72 -6.66 0.97 6.36
CA ALA A 72 -6.52 1.18 4.93
C ALA A 72 -5.22 1.95 4.64
N ASP A 73 -4.96 3.06 5.33
CA ASP A 73 -3.76 3.89 5.10
C ASP A 73 -2.47 3.14 5.47
N ALA A 74 -2.50 2.34 6.55
CA ALA A 74 -1.41 1.43 6.90
C ALA A 74 -1.14 0.40 5.79
N LEU A 75 -2.19 -0.24 5.22
CA LEU A 75 -2.04 -1.16 4.09
C LEU A 75 -1.46 -0.47 2.86
N LEU A 76 -1.89 0.75 2.53
CA LEU A 76 -1.32 1.51 1.42
C LEU A 76 0.18 1.78 1.64
N ALA A 77 0.58 2.13 2.86
CA ALA A 77 1.97 2.30 3.23
C ALA A 77 2.77 0.98 3.09
N CYS A 78 2.22 -0.15 3.56
CA CYS A 78 2.82 -1.47 3.39
C CYS A 78 3.01 -1.83 1.92
N ILE A 79 1.98 -1.66 1.08
CA ILE A 79 2.06 -1.92 -0.37
C ILE A 79 3.16 -1.06 -1.01
N ARG A 80 3.20 0.24 -0.71
CA ARG A 80 4.24 1.17 -1.20
C ARG A 80 5.64 0.69 -0.80
N ALA A 81 5.81 0.26 0.45
CA ALA A 81 7.08 -0.24 0.96
C ALA A 81 7.48 -1.56 0.29
N THR A 82 6.56 -2.52 0.14
CA THR A 82 6.83 -3.83 -0.44
C THR A 82 7.24 -3.71 -1.90
N VAL A 83 6.50 -2.92 -2.68
CA VAL A 83 6.83 -2.70 -4.09
C VAL A 83 8.16 -1.96 -4.24
N CYS A 84 8.50 -1.03 -3.32
CA CYS A 84 9.83 -0.43 -3.31
C CYS A 84 10.94 -1.42 -2.98
N ALA A 85 10.72 -2.32 -2.02
CA ALA A 85 11.69 -3.34 -1.65
C ALA A 85 11.90 -4.36 -2.77
N MET A 86 10.91 -4.54 -3.65
CA MET A 86 10.98 -5.41 -4.82
C MET A 86 11.52 -4.72 -6.09
N ASP A 87 11.76 -3.41 -6.09
CA ASP A 87 12.20 -2.67 -7.29
C ASP A 87 13.71 -2.83 -7.56
N ASP A 88 14.11 -4.07 -7.79
CA ASP A 88 15.45 -4.42 -8.27
C ASP A 88 15.32 -5.50 -9.35
N ARG A 89 16.03 -5.30 -10.48
CA ARG A 89 16.01 -6.24 -11.60
C ARG A 89 16.58 -7.60 -11.22
N GLU A 90 17.53 -7.64 -10.29
CA GLU A 90 18.19 -8.85 -9.82
C GLU A 90 17.22 -9.84 -9.17
N TYR A 91 16.09 -9.35 -8.65
CA TYR A 91 15.10 -10.17 -7.96
C TYR A 91 14.17 -10.96 -8.88
N PHE A 92 14.20 -10.70 -10.18
CA PHE A 92 13.34 -11.35 -11.18
C PHE A 92 14.13 -12.24 -12.12
N ASN A 93 13.49 -13.27 -12.65
CA ASN A 93 14.08 -14.14 -13.66
C ASN A 93 13.88 -13.53 -15.05
N HIS A 94 12.69 -13.01 -15.32
CA HIS A 94 12.31 -12.48 -16.62
C HIS A 94 12.08 -10.97 -16.59
N GLU A 95 12.30 -10.30 -17.73
CA GLU A 95 12.14 -8.85 -17.85
C GLU A 95 10.67 -8.42 -17.76
N ASP A 96 9.76 -9.23 -18.29
CA ASP A 96 8.31 -8.98 -18.27
C ASP A 96 7.76 -8.97 -16.83
N GLU A 97 8.27 -9.84 -15.95
CA GLU A 97 7.93 -9.84 -14.53
C GLU A 97 8.37 -8.55 -13.85
N TYR A 98 9.61 -8.12 -14.12
CA TYR A 98 10.14 -6.88 -13.56
C TYR A 98 9.35 -5.66 -14.07
N GLN A 99 9.01 -5.65 -15.35
CA GLN A 99 8.23 -4.57 -15.95
C GLN A 99 6.84 -4.44 -15.32
N LYS A 100 6.16 -5.56 -15.02
CA LYS A 100 4.88 -5.55 -14.29
C LYS A 100 5.01 -4.91 -12.90
N ILE A 101 6.09 -5.20 -12.18
CA ILE A 101 6.33 -4.60 -10.86
C ILE A 101 6.61 -3.10 -10.96
N LYS A 102 7.32 -2.65 -12.00
CA LYS A 102 7.50 -1.21 -12.27
C LYS A 102 6.18 -0.51 -12.57
N GLU A 103 5.29 -1.12 -13.35
CA GLU A 103 3.95 -0.59 -13.60
C GLU A 103 3.12 -0.50 -12.32
N ILE A 104 3.15 -1.54 -11.50
CA ILE A 104 2.49 -1.55 -10.19
C ILE A 104 3.06 -0.44 -9.31
N LYS A 105 4.39 -0.27 -9.26
CA LYS A 105 5.06 0.79 -8.52
C LYS A 105 4.57 2.16 -8.98
N ALA A 106 4.58 2.40 -10.29
CA ALA A 106 4.11 3.65 -10.86
C ALA A 106 2.66 3.94 -10.44
N ARG A 107 1.76 2.95 -10.52
CA ARG A 107 0.35 3.11 -10.12
C ARG A 107 0.17 3.34 -8.62
N VAL A 108 0.94 2.66 -7.79
CA VAL A 108 0.82 2.77 -6.31
C VAL A 108 1.44 4.08 -5.80
N MET A 109 2.46 4.60 -6.50
CA MET A 109 3.12 5.86 -6.19
C MET A 109 2.48 7.06 -6.88
N ALA A 110 1.67 6.86 -7.92
CA ALA A 110 0.90 7.93 -8.53
C ALA A 110 0.06 8.66 -7.48
N GLY A 111 0.04 9.99 -7.59
CA GLY A 111 -0.84 10.84 -6.78
C GLY A 111 -2.31 10.53 -7.04
N GLY A 112 -3.18 10.95 -6.13
CA GLY A 112 -4.64 10.76 -6.25
C GLY A 112 -5.19 9.52 -5.54
N LYS A 113 -4.34 8.63 -5.00
CA LYS A 113 -4.82 7.62 -4.05
C LYS A 113 -5.22 8.30 -2.74
N LYS A 114 -6.46 8.04 -2.31
CA LYS A 114 -7.07 8.69 -1.16
C LYS A 114 -6.42 8.20 0.14
N GLU A 115 -5.73 9.11 0.83
CA GLU A 115 -5.27 8.91 2.21
C GLU A 115 -6.45 9.28 3.11
N TRP A 116 -7.19 8.27 3.57
CA TRP A 116 -8.49 8.48 4.19
C TRP A 116 -8.38 9.27 5.47
N VAL A 117 -7.36 9.02 6.29
CA VAL A 117 -7.18 9.74 7.56
C VAL A 117 -7.03 11.25 7.33
N GLN A 118 -6.44 11.67 6.21
CA GLN A 118 -6.31 13.08 5.84
C GLN A 118 -7.55 13.61 5.09
N ASN A 119 -8.23 12.74 4.36
CA ASN A 119 -9.38 13.07 3.51
C ASN A 119 -10.56 12.14 3.84
N PRO A 120 -11.20 12.34 5.00
CA PRO A 120 -12.29 11.48 5.43
C PRO A 120 -13.49 11.58 4.48
N PRO A 121 -14.28 10.49 4.37
CA PRO A 121 -15.37 10.41 3.40
C PRO A 121 -16.52 11.38 3.66
N TRP A 122 -16.64 11.94 4.87
CA TRP A 122 -17.66 12.94 5.24
C TRP A 122 -17.24 14.38 4.99
N ASN A 123 -16.03 14.63 4.49
CA ASN A 123 -15.57 15.95 4.05
C ASN A 123 -15.78 16.17 2.53
N GLU A 124 -16.30 15.17 1.81
CA GLU A 124 -16.68 15.30 0.41
C GLU A 124 -18.18 15.54 0.32
N ASP A 125 -18.55 16.80 0.01
CA ASP A 125 -19.92 17.24 -0.29
C ASP A 125 -20.40 16.76 -1.68
#